data_AF-A0A069DCV6-F1
#
_entry.id   AF-A0A069DCV6-F1
#
_cell.length_a   1.000
_cell.length_b   1.000
_cell.length_c   1.000
_cell.angle_alpha   90.00
_cell.angle_beta   90.00
_cell.angle_gamma   90.00
#
_symmetry.space_group_name_H-M   'P 1'
#
loop_
_entity.id
_entity.type
_entity.pdbx_description
1 polymer ?
#
loop_
_entity_poly.entity_id
_entity_poly.type
_entity_poly.pdbx_seq_one_letter_code
_entity_poly.pdbx_strand_id
1 'polypeptide(L)' 'MDFKNNANLATEYLYDKNGDLIKDYNKSITEISYNALNLPQALKNSSVTNTYTYAADRRKLKTTYIIFT' A
#
# COMPACT_ATOMS: atom_id res chain seq x y z
N MET A 1 0.76 -9.89 -12.89
CA MET A 1 -0.11 -8.97 -12.13
C MET A 1 -0.95 -8.26 -13.16
N ASP A 2 -2.25 -8.56 -13.17
CA ASP A 2 -3.18 -7.98 -14.13
C ASP A 2 -3.61 -6.59 -13.65
N PHE A 3 -3.76 -5.67 -14.59
CA PHE A 3 -4.36 -4.36 -14.31
C PHE A 3 -5.80 -4.57 -13.81
N LYS A 4 -6.16 -3.89 -12.73
CA LYS A 4 -7.53 -3.84 -12.20
C LYS A 4 -8.04 -2.42 -12.34
N ASN A 5 -9.27 -2.27 -12.81
CA ASN A 5 -9.93 -0.98 -12.99
C ASN A 5 -11.23 -0.93 -12.18
N ASN A 6 -11.12 -0.92 -10.85
CA ASN A 6 -12.27 -0.98 -9.95
C ASN A 6 -12.74 0.39 -9.46
N ALA A 7 -12.02 1.46 -9.80
CA ALA A 7 -12.41 2.83 -9.50
C ALA A 7 -12.96 3.52 -10.77
N ASN A 8 -13.74 4.57 -10.53
CA ASN A 8 -14.14 5.53 -11.55
C ASN A 8 -14.10 6.91 -10.89
N LEU A 9 -12.89 7.44 -10.73
CA LEU A 9 -12.63 8.72 -10.09
C LEU A 9 -11.76 9.59 -11.02
N ALA A 10 -11.85 10.91 -10.87
CA ALA A 10 -10.97 11.82 -11.60
C ALA A 10 -9.49 11.64 -11.24
N THR A 11 -9.19 11.11 -10.05
CA THR A 11 -7.83 10.79 -9.59
C THR A 11 -7.83 9.49 -8.81
N GLU A 12 -7.19 8.48 -9.39
CA GLU A 12 -7.23 7.09 -8.86
C GLU A 12 -5.92 6.67 -8.19
N TYR A 13 -4.84 7.38 -8.53
CA TYR A 13 -3.51 7.22 -7.97
C TYR A 13 -3.08 8.53 -7.33
N LEU A 14 -2.73 8.49 -6.05
CA LEU A 14 -2.24 9.66 -5.34
C LEU A 14 -0.82 9.39 -4.88
N TYR A 15 0.01 10.43 -4.96
CA TYR A 15 1.42 10.38 -4.62
C TYR A 15 1.75 11.41 -3.55
N ASP A 16 2.77 11.15 -2.74
CA ASP A 16 3.36 12.16 -1.87
C ASP A 16 4.30 13.10 -2.66
N LYS A 17 4.93 14.05 -1.96
CA LYS A 17 5.85 15.03 -2.57
C LYS A 17 7.12 14.40 -3.15
N ASN A 18 7.50 13.21 -2.69
CA ASN A 18 8.68 12.48 -3.18
C ASN A 18 8.35 11.59 -4.40
N GLY A 19 7.07 11.49 -4.76
CA GLY A 19 6.59 10.66 -5.86
C GLY A 19 6.25 9.23 -5.46
N ASP A 20 6.16 8.94 -4.16
CA ASP A 20 5.76 7.63 -3.66
C ASP A 20 4.24 7.49 -3.65
N LEU A 21 3.73 6.33 -4.09
CA LEU A 21 2.30 6.06 -4.18
C LEU A 21 1.68 5.94 -2.78
N ILE A 22 0.77 6.84 -2.42
CA ILE A 22 0.08 6.83 -1.13
C ILE A 22 -1.34 6.27 -1.19
N LYS A 23 -1.97 6.23 -2.38
CA LYS A 23 -3.30 5.61 -2.60
C LYS A 23 -3.41 5.02 -4.00
N ASP A 24 -4.12 3.89 -4.09
CA ASP A 24 -4.47 3.20 -5.35
C ASP A 24 -5.92 2.72 -5.22
N TYR A 25 -6.86 3.56 -5.68
CA TYR A 25 -8.29 3.27 -5.56
C TYR A 25 -8.72 2.10 -6.45
N ASN A 26 -8.00 1.82 -7.53
CA ASN A 26 -8.22 0.66 -8.40
C ASN A 26 -7.98 -0.68 -7.70
N LYS A 27 -7.16 -0.67 -6.63
CA LYS A 27 -6.96 -1.82 -5.73
C LYS A 27 -7.64 -1.63 -4.38
N SER A 28 -8.52 -0.63 -4.26
CA SER A 28 -9.19 -0.25 -3.02
C SER A 28 -8.23 0.15 -1.89
N ILE A 29 -6.97 0.49 -2.20
CA ILE A 29 -5.97 0.89 -1.22
C ILE A 29 -6.17 2.38 -0.91
N THR A 30 -6.53 2.68 0.33
CA THR A 30 -6.84 4.03 0.78
C THR A 30 -5.68 4.70 1.50
N GLU A 31 -4.67 3.93 1.91
CA GLU A 31 -3.48 4.42 2.59
C GLU A 31 -2.29 3.46 2.37
N ILE A 32 -1.14 4.04 2.06
CA ILE A 32 0.17 3.40 2.03
C ILE A 32 1.09 4.25 2.90
N SER A 33 1.77 3.60 3.85
CA SER A 33 2.86 4.22 4.59
C SER A 33 4.18 3.54 4.28
N TYR A 34 5.26 4.29 4.45
CA TYR A 34 6.61 3.88 4.10
C TYR A 34 7.51 3.89 5.34
N ASN A 35 8.49 2.98 5.38
CA ASN A 35 9.54 3.00 6.38
C ASN A 35 10.72 3.89 5.96
N ALA A 36 11.73 4.00 6.83
CA ALA A 36 12.94 4.78 6.58
C ALA A 36 13.79 4.32 5.36
N LEU A 37 13.52 3.15 4.78
CA LEU A 37 14.17 2.64 3.56
C LEU A 37 13.36 2.94 2.29
N ASN A 38 12.31 3.77 2.43
CA ASN A 38 11.32 4.05 1.42
C ASN A 38 10.66 2.79 0.84
N LEU A 39 10.39 1.81 1.70
CA LEU A 39 9.64 0.59 1.35
C LEU A 39 8.24 0.66 1.96
N PRO A 40 7.18 0.19 1.26
CA PRO A 40 5.84 0.15 1.82
C PRO A 40 5.81 -0.70 3.09
N GLN A 41 5.45 -0.12 4.23
CA GLN A 41 5.39 -0.83 5.51
C GLN A 41 3.95 -1.16 5.94
N ALA A 42 2.96 -0.39 5.48
CA ALA A 42 1.55 -0.71 5.71
C ALA A 42 0.68 -0.30 4.51
N LEU A 43 -0.21 -1.20 4.09
CA LEU A 43 -1.23 -1.01 3.05
C LEU A 43 -2.60 -1.27 3.66
N LYS A 44 -3.47 -0.26 3.61
CA LYS A 44 -4.81 -0.33 4.20
C LYS A 44 -5.89 -0.22 3.13
N ASN A 45 -6.92 -1.04 3.29
CA ASN A 45 -8.23 -0.84 2.67
C ASN A 45 -9.32 -0.93 3.76
N SER A 46 -10.60 -0.92 3.37
CA SER A 46 -11.74 -0.98 4.29
C SER A 46 -11.80 -2.26 5.13
N SER A 47 -11.18 -3.35 4.68
CA SER A 47 -11.37 -4.70 5.24
C SER A 47 -10.09 -5.30 5.81
N VAL A 48 -8.92 -4.86 5.38
CA VAL A 48 -7.64 -5.41 5.80
C VAL A 48 -6.56 -4.35 5.88
N THR A 49 -5.70 -4.49 6.88
CA THR A 49 -4.39 -3.85 6.94
C THR A 49 -3.31 -4.89 6.73
N ASN A 50 -2.51 -4.71 5.68
CA ASN A 50 -1.31 -5.50 5.42
C ASN A 50 -0.12 -4.74 6.01
N THR A 51 0.70 -5.38 6.84
CA THR A 51 1.95 -4.80 7.33
C THR A 51 3.14 -5.64 6.90
N TYR A 52 4.24 -4.97 6.57
CA TYR A 52 5.45 -5.59 6.03
C TYR A 52 6.65 -5.23 6.89
N THR A 53 7.47 -6.25 7.17
CA THR A 53 8.76 -6.08 7.87
C THR A 53 9.87 -6.44 6.92
N TYR A 54 10.90 -5.59 6.86
CA TYR A 54 12.05 -5.77 5.98
C TYR A 54 13.33 -5.85 6.80
N ALA A 55 14.30 -6.60 6.30
CA ALA A 55 15.69 -6.47 6.74
C ALA A 55 16.30 -5.17 6.18
N ALA A 56 17.43 -4.76 6.75
CA ALA A 56 18.17 -3.57 6.31
C ALA A 56 18.66 -3.67 4.85
N ASP A 57 18.86 -4.90 4.35
CA ASP A 57 19.18 -5.21 2.95
C ASP A 57 17.96 -5.12 2.01
N ARG A 58 16.81 -4.62 2.51
CA ARG A 58 15.54 -4.44 1.80
C ARG A 58 14.80 -5.74 1.49
N ARG A 59 15.26 -6.90 1.95
CA ARG A 59 14.54 -8.17 1.80
C ARG A 59 13.31 -8.20 2.70
N LYS A 60 12.14 -8.51 2.14
CA LYS A 60 10.90 -8.67 2.93
C LYS A 60 10.99 -9.93 3.79
N LEU A 61 10.84 -9.78 5.10
CA LEU A 61 10.91 -10.86 6.08
C LEU A 61 9.54 -11.42 6.47
N LYS A 62 8.55 -10.52 6.59
CA LYS A 62 7.23 -10.88 7.10
C LYS A 62 6.13 -10.06 6.43
N THR A 63 4.97 -10.68 6.28
CA THR A 63 3.70 -10.01 6.02
C THR A 63 2.71 -10.39 7.12
N THR A 64 1.99 -9.42 7.68
CA THR A 64 0.85 -9.67 8.60
C THR A 64 -0.41 -9.09 8.00
N TYR A 65 -1.52 -9.83 8.11
CA TYR A 65 -2.85 -9.43 7.64
C TYR A 65 -3.75 -9.24 8.86
N ILE A 66 -4.19 -8.02 9.11
CA ILE A 66 -5.19 -7.71 10.14
C ILE A 66 -6.51 -7.50 9.42
N ILE A 67 -7.42 -8.46 9.56
CA ILE A 67 -8.73 -8.43 8.92
C ILE A 67 -9.72 -7.79 9.90
N PHE A 68 -10.51 -6.84 9.41
CA PHE A 68 -11.64 -6.27 10.15
C PHE A 68 -12.89 -7.08 9.81
N THR A 69 -13.61 -7.49 10.84
CA THR A 69 -14.83 -8.31 10.76
C THR A 69 -16.06 -7.47 11.06
#